data_AF-A0A3D8TSM8-F1
#
_entry.id   AF-A0A3D8TSM8-F1
#
_cell.length_a   1.000
_cell.length_b   1.000
_cell.length_c   1.000
_cell.angle_alpha   90.00
_cell.angle_beta   90.00
_cell.angle_gamma   90.00
#
_symmetry.space_group_name_H-M   'P 1'
#
loop_
_entity.id
_entity.type
_entity.pdbx_description
1 polymer ?
#
loop_
_entity_poly.entity_id
_entity_poly.type
_entity_poly.pdbx_seq_one_letter_code
_entity_poly.pdbx_strand_id
1 'polypeptide(L)'
;MLLYALQSDRFPELMAMTDDSELRGEYEHAADSLGELAPQDYALEHGYDPSTGDRYRKVLNSFYADWHRPETLARSKSIRRDACLRAKRERGVPVAPICRELGLNVGNVNAWLKNGDMSKVSLENATRLARAFRAA
;
A
#
# COMPACT_ATOMS: atom_id res chain seq x y z
N MET A 1 -7.39 -11.94 -24.00
CA MET A 1 -8.80 -12.33 -24.22
C MET A 1 -9.41 -13.00 -23.00
N LEU A 2 -8.74 -13.98 -22.39
CA LEU A 2 -9.21 -14.67 -21.17
C LEU A 2 -9.74 -13.75 -20.07
N LEU A 3 -8.92 -12.83 -19.55
CA LEU A 3 -9.33 -11.94 -18.45
C LEU A 3 -10.57 -11.10 -18.78
N TYR A 4 -10.68 -10.63 -20.02
CA TYR A 4 -11.85 -9.89 -20.49
C TYR A 4 -13.11 -10.77 -20.53
N ALA A 5 -12.96 -12.01 -21.02
CA ALA A 5 -14.05 -12.98 -21.07
C ALA A 5 -14.52 -13.36 -19.66
N LEU A 6 -13.60 -13.59 -18.72
CA LEU A 6 -13.93 -13.84 -17.31
C LEU A 6 -14.65 -12.65 -16.67
N GLN A 7 -14.15 -11.42 -16.84
CA GLN A 7 -14.78 -10.23 -16.26
C GLN A 7 -16.11 -9.84 -16.92
N SER A 8 -16.36 -10.31 -18.14
CA SER A 8 -17.59 -10.00 -18.89
C SER A 8 -18.59 -11.16 -18.89
N ASP A 9 -18.37 -12.21 -18.08
CA ASP A 9 -19.19 -13.43 -18.03
C ASP A 9 -19.37 -14.12 -19.41
N ARG A 10 -18.31 -14.05 -20.24
CA ARG A 10 -18.25 -14.59 -21.61
C ARG A 10 -17.17 -15.65 -21.78
N PHE A 11 -16.73 -16.25 -20.68
CA PHE A 11 -15.78 -17.35 -20.72
C PHE A 11 -16.28 -18.54 -21.57
N PRO A 12 -17.54 -18.99 -21.46
CA PRO A 12 -18.06 -20.07 -22.32
C PRO A 12 -17.99 -19.74 -23.82
N GLU A 13 -18.24 -18.49 -24.19
CA GLU A 13 -18.17 -18.02 -25.59
C GLU A 13 -16.74 -18.06 -26.12
N LEU A 14 -15.76 -17.59 -25.32
CA LEU A 14 -14.34 -17.67 -25.66
C LEU A 14 -13.90 -19.13 -25.90
N MET A 15 -14.34 -20.04 -25.02
CA MET A 15 -14.01 -21.46 -25.10
C MET A 15 -14.60 -22.12 -26.34
N ALA A 16 -15.84 -21.77 -26.70
CA ALA A 16 -16.48 -22.24 -27.92
C ALA A 16 -15.77 -21.74 -29.20
N MET A 17 -15.19 -20.54 -29.17
CA MET A 17 -14.50 -19.94 -30.32
C MET A 17 -13.01 -20.34 -30.44
N THR A 18 -12.44 -20.99 -29.43
CA THR A 18 -11.03 -21.38 -29.41
C THR A 18 -10.88 -22.80 -29.96
N ASP A 19 -10.60 -22.94 -31.25
CA ASP A 19 -10.49 -24.25 -31.92
C ASP A 19 -9.23 -25.05 -31.52
N ASP A 20 -8.20 -24.36 -31.04
CA ASP A 20 -6.96 -24.97 -30.58
C ASP A 20 -7.15 -25.62 -29.19
N SER A 21 -7.02 -26.96 -29.14
CA SER A 21 -7.22 -27.73 -27.92
C SER A 21 -6.16 -27.48 -26.84
N GLU A 22 -4.93 -27.14 -27.23
CA GLU A 22 -3.85 -26.86 -26.27
C GLU A 22 -4.09 -25.49 -25.62
N LEU A 23 -4.40 -24.48 -26.43
CA LEU A 23 -4.75 -23.15 -25.93
C LEU A 23 -6.03 -23.17 -25.07
N ARG A 24 -7.00 -24.00 -25.46
CA ARG A 24 -8.23 -24.23 -24.67
C ARG A 24 -7.90 -24.77 -23.28
N GLY A 25 -6.99 -25.75 -23.18
CA GLY A 25 -6.53 -26.31 -21.91
C GLY A 25 -5.78 -25.29 -21.05
N GLU A 26 -4.96 -24.42 -21.66
CA GLU A 26 -4.30 -23.32 -20.93
C GLU A 26 -5.31 -22.33 -20.35
N TYR A 27 -6.38 -22.01 -21.09
CA TYR A 27 -7.43 -21.10 -20.62
C TYR A 27 -8.25 -21.68 -19.47
N GLU A 28 -8.59 -22.97 -19.51
CA GLU A 28 -9.24 -23.67 -18.40
C GLU A 28 -8.36 -23.66 -17.17
N HIS A 29 -7.10 -24.07 -17.31
CA HIS A 29 -6.17 -24.12 -16.19
C HIS A 29 -5.95 -22.74 -15.57
N ALA A 30 -5.82 -21.69 -16.39
CA ALA A 30 -5.67 -20.33 -15.91
C ALA A 30 -6.94 -19.80 -15.24
N ALA A 31 -8.13 -20.10 -15.77
CA ALA A 31 -9.41 -19.73 -15.16
C ALA A 31 -9.60 -20.43 -13.80
N ASP A 32 -9.31 -21.73 -13.73
CA ASP A 32 -9.37 -22.50 -12.48
C ASP A 32 -8.38 -21.98 -11.44
N SER A 33 -7.17 -21.61 -11.88
CA SER A 33 -6.14 -21.05 -11.00
C SER A 33 -6.54 -19.68 -10.44
N LEU A 34 -7.17 -18.83 -11.25
CA LEU A 34 -7.73 -17.54 -10.81
C LEU A 34 -8.90 -17.72 -9.83
N GLY A 35 -9.74 -18.74 -10.04
CA GLY A 35 -10.93 -18.98 -9.23
C GLY A 35 -11.89 -17.79 -9.25
N GLU A 36 -12.38 -17.38 -8.08
CA GLU A 36 -13.21 -16.17 -7.91
C GLU A 36 -12.37 -14.89 -7.65
N LEU A 37 -11.05 -15.03 -7.52
CA LEU A 37 -10.21 -13.88 -7.23
C LEU A 37 -10.15 -12.97 -8.45
N ALA A 38 -10.25 -11.66 -8.20
CA ALA A 38 -9.93 -10.71 -9.24
C ALA A 38 -8.44 -10.87 -9.61
N PRO A 39 -8.06 -10.65 -10.88
CA PRO A 39 -6.68 -10.89 -11.34
C PRO A 39 -5.62 -10.12 -10.53
N GLN A 40 -5.96 -8.92 -10.05
CA GLN A 40 -5.10 -8.16 -9.14
C GLN A 40 -4.90 -8.83 -7.78
N ASP A 41 -5.94 -9.44 -7.20
CA ASP A 41 -5.86 -10.07 -5.88
C ASP A 41 -5.09 -11.38 -5.95
N TYR A 42 -5.33 -12.17 -6.99
CA TYR A 42 -4.54 -13.36 -7.30
C TYR A 42 -3.04 -13.01 -7.42
N ALA A 43 -2.75 -11.96 -8.19
CA ALA A 43 -1.40 -11.43 -8.36
C ALA A 43 -0.76 -10.99 -7.05
N LEU A 44 -1.52 -10.39 -6.12
CA LEU A 44 -1.04 -9.95 -4.80
C LEU A 44 -0.77 -11.13 -3.86
N GLU A 45 -1.61 -12.16 -3.88
CA GLU A 45 -1.54 -13.30 -2.95
C GLU A 45 -0.46 -14.32 -3.33
N HIS A 46 -0.34 -14.63 -4.61
CA HIS A 46 0.49 -15.75 -5.08
C HIS A 46 1.86 -15.32 -5.59
N GLY A 47 2.10 -14.01 -5.66
CA GLY A 47 3.28 -13.46 -6.29
C GLY A 47 3.33 -13.78 -7.78
N TYR A 48 4.50 -13.66 -8.39
CA TYR A 48 4.71 -14.03 -9.78
C TYR A 48 5.87 -15.00 -9.92
N ASP A 49 5.77 -15.86 -10.93
CA ASP A 49 6.87 -16.72 -11.34
C ASP A 49 8.10 -15.86 -11.72
N PRO A 50 9.28 -16.09 -11.10
CA PRO A 50 10.53 -15.45 -11.50
C PRO A 50 10.88 -15.61 -13.00
N SER A 51 10.32 -16.62 -13.68
CA SER A 51 10.48 -16.87 -15.11
C SER A 51 9.84 -15.80 -16.00
N THR A 52 8.92 -14.98 -15.47
CA THR A 52 8.18 -13.94 -16.20
C THR A 52 9.07 -12.80 -16.72
N GLY A 53 10.38 -12.82 -16.45
CA GLY A 53 11.36 -11.89 -17.02
C GLY A 53 11.36 -10.49 -16.37
N ASP A 54 12.47 -9.78 -16.54
CA ASP A 54 12.77 -8.54 -15.82
C ASP A 54 11.80 -7.38 -16.07
N ARG A 55 11.20 -7.35 -17.26
CA ARG A 55 10.31 -6.25 -17.68
C ARG A 55 9.01 -6.26 -16.89
N TYR A 56 8.38 -7.42 -16.72
CA TYR A 56 7.11 -7.54 -16.00
C TYR A 56 7.31 -7.41 -14.49
N ARG A 57 8.40 -7.97 -13.97
CA ARG A 57 8.77 -7.83 -12.56
C ARG A 57 8.87 -6.38 -12.10
N LYS A 58 9.45 -5.48 -12.90
CA LYS A 58 9.54 -4.04 -12.55
C LYS A 58 8.16 -3.37 -12.47
N VAL A 59 7.31 -3.61 -13.45
CA VAL A 59 5.94 -3.04 -13.49
C VAL A 59 5.13 -3.53 -12.29
N LEU A 60 5.21 -4.83 -12.00
CA LEU A 60 4.53 -5.43 -10.85
C LEU A 60 5.04 -4.85 -9.53
N ASN A 61 6.36 -4.76 -9.34
CA ASN A 61 6.93 -4.14 -8.13
C ASN A 61 6.44 -2.71 -7.94
N SER A 62 6.31 -1.93 -9.03
CA SER A 62 5.72 -0.59 -8.97
C SER A 62 4.24 -0.63 -8.59
N PHE A 63 3.45 -1.55 -9.14
CA PHE A 63 2.04 -1.74 -8.78
C PHE A 63 1.89 -2.09 -7.30
N TYR A 64 2.63 -3.08 -6.80
CA TYR A 64 2.64 -3.48 -5.39
C TYR A 64 3.02 -2.30 -4.48
N ALA A 65 4.08 -1.57 -4.82
CA ALA A 65 4.54 -0.44 -4.02
C ALA A 65 3.50 0.69 -3.95
N ASP A 66 2.75 0.91 -5.03
CA ASP A 66 1.69 1.92 -5.06
C ASP A 66 0.43 1.44 -4.33
N TRP A 67 0.05 0.17 -4.52
CA TRP A 67 -1.07 -0.46 -3.82
C TRP A 67 -0.91 -0.40 -2.30
N HIS A 68 0.27 -0.76 -1.79
CA HIS A 68 0.60 -0.71 -0.35
C HIS A 68 1.08 0.67 0.12
N ARG A 69 1.02 1.70 -0.73
CA ARG A 69 1.47 3.06 -0.39
C ARG A 69 0.72 3.61 0.83
N PRO A 70 -0.63 3.50 0.97
CA PRO A 70 -1.33 4.01 2.14
C PRO A 70 -0.84 3.41 3.45
N GLU A 71 -0.65 2.09 3.49
CA GLU A 71 -0.15 1.34 4.65
C GLU A 71 1.31 1.71 4.97
N THR A 72 2.14 1.81 3.93
CA THR A 72 3.55 2.21 4.07
C THR A 72 3.68 3.63 4.62
N LEU A 73 2.82 4.55 4.16
CA LEU A 73 2.75 5.93 4.66
C LEU A 73 2.27 5.94 6.11
N ALA A 74 1.21 5.20 6.45
CA ALA A 74 0.69 5.10 7.81
C ALA A 74 1.75 4.54 8.78
N ARG A 75 2.44 3.46 8.40
CA ARG A 75 3.55 2.87 9.16
C ARG A 75 4.70 3.87 9.35
N SER A 76 5.07 4.57 8.29
CA SER A 76 6.13 5.59 8.34
C SER A 76 5.79 6.76 9.27
N LYS A 77 4.52 7.18 9.30
CA LYS A 77 4.02 8.16 10.27
C LYS A 77 4.03 7.58 11.68
N SER A 78 3.60 6.33 11.89
CA SER A 78 3.61 5.68 13.21
C SER A 78 5.00 5.65 13.84
N ILE A 79 6.04 5.27 13.08
CA ILE A 79 7.43 5.25 13.59
C ILE A 79 7.86 6.64 14.11
N ARG A 80 7.49 7.70 13.38
CA ARG A 80 7.81 9.09 13.78
C ARG A 80 7.01 9.54 15.00
N ARG A 81 5.74 9.12 15.08
CA ARG A 81 4.89 9.34 16.25
C ARG A 81 5.52 8.75 17.50
N ASP A 82 5.97 7.49 17.41
CA ASP A 82 6.57 6.78 18.54
C ASP A 82 7.88 7.45 18.99
N ALA A 83 8.68 7.95 18.04
CA ALA A 83 9.86 8.76 18.36
C ALA A 83 9.50 10.06 19.11
N CYS A 84 8.46 10.77 18.69
CA CYS A 84 7.99 11.99 19.38
C CYS A 84 7.47 11.67 20.80
N LEU A 85 6.67 10.60 20.93
CA LEU A 85 6.13 10.17 22.23
C LEU A 85 7.23 9.75 23.20
N ARG A 86 8.26 9.05 22.71
CA ARG A 86 9.44 8.69 23.48
C ARG A 86 10.17 9.93 23.99
N ALA A 87 10.50 10.86 23.08
CA ALA A 87 11.14 12.13 23.43
C ALA A 87 10.35 12.92 24.49
N LYS A 88 9.01 12.98 24.34
CA LYS A 88 8.13 13.64 25.29
C LYS A 88 8.17 12.98 26.68
N ARG A 89 8.20 11.64 26.73
CA ARG A 89 8.23 10.88 27.99
C ARG A 89 9.57 11.03 28.70
N GLU A 90 10.67 10.97 27.96
CA GLU A 90 12.02 10.94 28.52
C GLU A 90 12.54 12.33 28.91
N ARG A 91 12.18 13.37 28.13
CA ARG A 91 12.75 14.73 28.27
C ARG A 91 11.72 15.80 28.62
N GLY A 92 10.44 15.45 28.74
CA GLY A 92 9.38 16.41 29.07
C GLY A 92 9.11 17.45 27.96
N VAL A 93 9.51 17.17 26.72
CA VAL A 93 9.44 18.12 25.61
C VAL A 93 7.99 18.61 25.38
N PRO A 94 7.72 19.93 25.45
CA PRO A 94 6.39 20.47 25.25
C PRO A 94 6.01 20.52 23.76
N VAL A 95 4.79 20.09 23.43
CA VAL A 95 4.28 20.01 22.04
C VAL A 95 4.01 21.41 21.45
N ALA A 96 3.49 22.33 22.27
CA ALA A 96 3.01 23.62 21.77
C ALA A 96 4.11 24.55 21.23
N PRO A 97 5.29 24.69 21.87
CA PRO A 97 6.40 25.47 21.31
C PRO A 97 6.88 24.92 19.97
N ILE A 98 7.05 23.59 19.87
CA ILE A 98 7.45 22.94 18.61
C ILE A 98 6.43 23.18 17.50
N CYS A 99 5.13 23.07 17.80
CA CYS A 99 4.10 23.35 16.81
C CYS A 99 4.13 24.82 16.36
N ARG A 100 4.37 25.76 17.27
CA ARG A 100 4.49 27.19 16.95
C ARG A 100 5.68 27.45 16.03
N GLU A 101 6.84 26.88 16.35
CA GLU A 101 8.06 27.00 15.55
C GLU A 101 7.88 26.41 14.14
N LEU A 102 7.21 25.25 14.04
CA LEU A 102 6.99 24.58 12.76
C LEU A 102 5.78 25.12 11.97
N GLY A 103 4.98 26.04 12.54
CA GLY A 103 3.75 26.57 11.95
C GLY A 103 2.63 25.52 11.83
N LEU A 104 2.55 24.58 12.78
CA LEU A 104 1.61 23.45 12.76
C LEU A 104 0.42 23.66 13.70
N ASN A 105 -0.75 23.15 13.29
CA ASN A 105 -1.94 23.14 14.12
C ASN A 105 -1.77 22.16 15.31
N VAL A 106 -1.75 22.71 16.53
CA VAL A 106 -1.56 21.96 17.78
C VAL A 106 -2.65 20.90 17.99
N GLY A 107 -3.89 21.16 17.55
CA GLY A 107 -4.99 20.20 17.63
C GLY A 107 -4.74 18.98 16.76
N ASN A 108 -4.37 19.17 15.49
CA ASN A 108 -4.04 18.09 14.56
C ASN A 108 -2.84 17.26 15.06
N VAL A 109 -1.80 17.92 15.54
CA VAL A 109 -0.62 17.24 16.09
C VAL A 109 -0.98 16.44 17.34
N ASN A 110 -1.83 16.98 18.23
CA ASN A 110 -2.28 16.22 19.40
C ASN A 110 -3.20 15.05 19.03
N ALA A 111 -4.09 15.20 18.05
CA ALA A 111 -4.92 14.10 17.56
C ALA A 111 -4.05 12.96 17.02
N TRP A 112 -3.01 13.29 16.26
CA TRP A 112 -2.04 12.30 15.79
C TRP A 112 -1.22 11.68 16.94
N LEU A 113 -0.62 12.48 17.82
CA LEU A 113 0.22 11.99 18.91
C LEU A 113 -0.56 11.17 19.95
N LYS A 114 -1.72 11.65 20.38
CA LYS A 114 -2.51 11.01 21.44
C LYS A 114 -3.38 9.89 20.89
N ASN A 115 -4.12 10.15 19.82
CA ASN A 115 -5.17 9.24 19.33
C ASN A 115 -4.69 8.37 18.16
N GLY A 116 -3.50 8.62 17.61
CA GLY A 116 -2.97 7.84 16.48
C GLY A 116 -3.62 8.18 15.15
N ASP A 117 -4.33 9.30 15.03
CA ASP A 117 -5.02 9.67 13.80
C ASP A 117 -4.03 10.09 12.69
N MET A 118 -3.73 9.15 11.79
CA MET A 118 -2.76 9.30 10.70
C MET A 118 -3.24 10.26 9.59
N SER A 119 -4.51 10.65 9.59
CA SER A 119 -5.08 11.61 8.62
C SER A 119 -4.68 13.05 8.94
N LYS A 120 -4.40 13.37 10.22
CA LYS A 120 -4.23 14.74 10.70
C LYS A 120 -2.86 15.35 10.40
N VAL A 121 -1.86 14.51 10.12
CA VAL A 121 -0.48 14.93 9.91
C VAL A 121 0.07 14.26 8.64
N SER A 122 0.64 15.06 7.74
CA SER A 122 1.35 14.56 6.55
C SER A 122 2.66 13.86 6.94
N LEU A 123 3.21 13.00 6.06
CA LEU A 123 4.49 12.35 6.35
C LEU A 123 5.64 13.37 6.50
N GLU A 124 5.59 14.45 5.73
CA GLU A 124 6.55 15.56 5.81
C GLU A 124 6.50 16.21 7.21
N ASN A 125 5.31 16.61 7.67
CA ASN A 125 5.15 17.22 8.97
C ASN A 125 5.48 16.26 10.12
N ALA A 126 5.16 14.97 9.99
CA ALA A 126 5.61 13.94 10.94
C ALA A 126 7.13 13.86 11.00
N THR A 127 7.83 14.02 9.87
CA THR A 127 9.30 14.01 9.81
C THR A 127 9.88 15.25 10.48
N ARG A 128 9.32 16.44 10.19
CA ARG A 128 9.72 17.70 10.81
C ARG A 128 9.53 17.65 12.33
N LEU A 129 8.38 17.15 12.79
CA LEU A 129 8.10 16.92 14.21
C LEU A 129 9.13 15.98 14.86
N ALA A 130 9.39 14.81 14.28
CA ALA A 130 10.35 13.86 14.85
C ALA A 130 11.77 14.44 14.98
N ARG A 131 12.19 15.32 14.05
CA ARG A 131 13.47 16.04 14.14
C ARG A 131 13.44 17.09 15.25
N ALA A 132 12.40 17.91 15.32
CA ALA A 132 12.26 18.94 16.36
C ALA A 132 12.21 18.34 17.77
N PHE A 133 11.43 17.27 17.97
CA PHE A 133 11.38 16.53 19.23
C PHE A 133 12.72 15.88 19.62
N ARG A 134 13.59 15.59 18.63
CA ARG A 134 14.94 15.09 18.91
C ARG A 134 15.88 16.22 19.36
N ALA A 135 15.73 17.41 18.81
CA ALA A 135 16.58 18.57 19.10
C ALA A 135 16.21 19.32 20.39
N ALA A 136 14.95 19.23 20.83
CA ALA A 136 14.45 19.81 22.08
C ALA A 136 14.80 18.96 23.31
#